data_AF-A0A957BA50-F1
#
_entry.id   AF-A0A957BA50-F1
#
_cell.length_a   1.000
_cell.length_b   1.000
_cell.length_c   1.000
_cell.angle_alpha   90.00
_cell.angle_beta   90.00
_cell.angle_gamma   90.00
#
_symmetry.space_group_name_H-M   'P 1'
#
loop_
_entity.id
_entity.type
_entity.pdbx_description
1 polymer ?
#
loop_
_entity_poly.entity_id
_entity_poly.type
_entity_poly.pdbx_seq_one_letter_code
_entity_poly.pdbx_strand_id
1 'polypeptide(L)'
;MAPLPRILTVDPSGSIAHQVRSAYDLLDRPVIQIDVPTGSAAVEELQRMPCDAIIAAWNCDEHIPGWQLAAEIKKVSQETDVILVAEFADPDLDDETIETSPFIYFRRPMQADSFLRVLDAIVTGDDLFEAQKPPIVTKQVAAAQGTPDYGPVPGINLNNAAGVLDMLLADVNGLAILLATRSGEVLLERGTIGEIDRYDLTHQLLPAVVSSLSLRETVGGNITTLQFYDGQDFDVYVVTVGLHHFLCILFDGDKGSRALGAVSRFGRRTAEDLIALIGAEAWLMIRPEMLEERQAPPPPQRRTRRPATGPLPPIEEIPELEPSNLKTLTQEVEVVEEEPQKVEAIDNLDFDMLFSVSVDGGDDLFDDFDALAELARDEGRKGTLTADQARELGLLDS
;
A
#
# COMPACT_ATOMS: atom_id res chain seq x y z
N MET A 1 24.50 -15.53 33.13
CA MET A 1 24.53 -14.39 32.20
C MET A 1 25.19 -14.90 30.94
N ALA A 2 24.51 -14.87 29.80
CA ALA A 2 25.14 -15.22 28.53
C ALA A 2 26.30 -14.24 28.27
N PRO A 3 27.43 -14.69 27.67
CA PRO A 3 28.50 -13.78 27.28
C PRO A 3 27.95 -12.72 26.30
N LEU A 4 28.38 -11.47 26.45
CA LEU A 4 28.02 -10.41 25.51
C LEU A 4 28.69 -10.70 24.16
N PRO A 5 27.96 -10.62 23.03
CA PRO A 5 28.52 -10.89 21.73
C PRO A 5 29.59 -9.85 21.38
N ARG A 6 30.68 -10.32 20.80
CA ARG A 6 31.87 -9.58 20.40
C ARG A 6 31.88 -9.37 18.90
N ILE A 7 31.84 -8.12 18.50
CA ILE A 7 31.67 -7.73 17.11
C ILE A 7 32.87 -6.88 16.70
N LEU A 8 33.56 -7.32 15.65
CA LEU A 8 34.71 -6.62 15.10
C LEU A 8 34.27 -5.86 13.85
N THR A 9 34.46 -4.54 13.82
CA THR A 9 34.23 -3.73 12.61
C THR A 9 35.56 -3.39 11.97
N VAL A 10 35.64 -3.55 10.64
CA VAL A 10 36.86 -3.33 9.85
C VAL A 10 36.56 -2.30 8.78
N ASP A 11 36.91 -1.05 9.05
CA ASP A 11 36.61 0.06 8.13
C ASP A 11 37.61 1.21 8.36
N PRO A 12 38.38 1.61 7.34
CA PRO A 12 39.31 2.73 7.45
C PRO A 12 38.59 4.07 7.71
N SER A 13 37.33 4.21 7.28
CA SER A 13 36.54 5.42 7.46
C SER A 13 35.82 5.50 8.82
N GLY A 14 35.68 4.36 9.51
CA GLY A 14 34.89 4.22 10.74
C GLY A 14 33.37 4.40 10.54
N SER A 15 32.90 4.48 9.29
CA SER A 15 31.49 4.62 8.95
C SER A 15 30.68 3.39 9.38
N ILE A 16 31.19 2.19 9.11
CA ILE A 16 30.58 0.92 9.52
C ILE A 16 30.50 0.85 11.04
N ALA A 17 31.57 1.21 11.75
CA ALA A 17 31.58 1.24 13.21
C ALA A 17 30.46 2.12 13.78
N HIS A 18 30.26 3.31 13.21
CA HIS A 18 29.18 4.21 13.61
C HIS A 18 27.79 3.63 13.32
N GLN A 19 27.60 3.03 12.14
CA GLN A 19 26.33 2.40 11.74
C GLN A 19 25.95 1.24 12.65
N VAL A 20 26.91 0.36 12.95
CA VAL A 20 26.73 -0.80 13.82
C VAL A 20 26.41 -0.36 15.25
N ARG A 21 27.11 0.64 15.78
CA ARG A 21 26.83 1.20 17.11
C ARG A 21 25.41 1.77 17.20
N SER A 22 25.04 2.60 16.23
CA SER A 22 23.71 3.21 16.16
C SER A 22 22.60 2.17 16.06
N ALA A 23 22.85 1.08 15.33
CA ALA A 23 21.91 -0.03 15.20
C ALA A 23 21.71 -0.79 16.52
N TYR A 24 22.79 -1.10 17.25
CA TYR A 24 22.67 -1.78 18.55
C TYR A 24 22.06 -0.91 19.64
N ASP A 25 22.34 0.41 19.61
CA ASP A 25 21.68 1.38 20.48
C ASP A 25 20.16 1.42 20.21
N LEU A 26 19.75 1.34 18.94
CA LEU A 26 18.33 1.28 18.55
C LEU A 26 17.65 -0.02 18.98
N LEU A 27 18.37 -1.14 18.92
CA LEU A 27 17.87 -2.46 19.33
C LEU A 27 17.86 -2.64 20.86
N ASP A 28 18.43 -1.71 21.63
CA ASP A 28 18.64 -1.81 23.08
C ASP A 28 19.37 -3.12 23.47
N ARG A 29 20.35 -3.51 22.64
CA ARG A 29 21.15 -4.73 22.82
C ARG A 29 22.58 -4.38 23.20
N PRO A 30 23.07 -4.82 24.38
CA PRO A 30 24.46 -4.60 24.74
C PRO A 30 25.38 -5.54 23.94
N VAL A 31 26.39 -4.97 23.27
CA VAL A 31 27.42 -5.72 22.53
C VAL A 31 28.81 -5.19 22.85
N ILE A 32 29.84 -6.01 22.68
CA ILE A 32 31.25 -5.58 22.75
C ILE A 32 31.71 -5.30 21.32
N GLN A 33 31.70 -4.03 20.94
CA GLN A 33 32.18 -3.59 19.63
C GLN A 33 33.68 -3.25 19.69
N ILE A 34 34.46 -3.81 18.77
CA ILE A 34 35.87 -3.53 18.57
C ILE A 34 36.02 -2.96 17.16
N ASP A 35 36.63 -1.78 17.04
CA ASP A 35 36.78 -1.08 15.76
C ASP A 35 38.25 -1.11 15.35
N VAL A 36 38.54 -1.62 14.15
CA VAL A 36 39.89 -1.66 13.58
C VAL A 36 39.93 -1.04 12.18
N PRO A 37 40.99 -0.31 11.82
CA PRO A 37 41.05 0.39 10.54
C PRO A 37 41.49 -0.50 9.37
N THR A 38 42.15 -1.63 9.63
CA THR A 38 42.78 -2.46 8.59
C THR A 38 42.49 -3.95 8.77
N GLY A 39 42.53 -4.70 7.66
CA GLY A 39 42.35 -6.16 7.69
C GLY A 39 43.45 -6.90 8.46
N SER A 40 44.68 -6.41 8.44
CA SER A 40 45.79 -6.97 9.22
C SER A 40 45.57 -6.84 10.73
N ALA A 41 45.09 -5.67 11.19
CA ALA A 41 44.71 -5.46 12.58
C ALA A 41 43.54 -6.36 12.99
N ALA A 42 42.59 -6.60 12.07
CA ALA A 42 41.47 -7.51 12.31
C ALA A 42 41.95 -8.96 12.57
N VAL A 43 42.89 -9.46 11.76
CA VAL A 43 43.47 -10.80 11.97
C VAL A 43 44.24 -10.89 13.29
N GLU A 44 44.98 -9.84 13.67
CA GLU A 44 45.69 -9.81 14.96
C GLU A 44 44.72 -9.86 16.15
N GLU A 45 43.62 -9.12 16.08
CA GLU A 45 42.60 -9.14 17.14
C GLU A 45 41.89 -10.50 17.24
N LEU A 46 41.62 -11.16 16.11
CA LEU A 46 41.04 -12.50 16.10
C LEU A 46 41.97 -13.57 16.71
N GLN A 47 43.28 -13.40 16.57
CA GLN A 47 44.26 -14.29 17.22
C GLN A 47 44.31 -14.10 18.74
N ARG A 48 43.99 -12.89 19.23
CA ARG A 48 43.96 -12.59 20.66
C ARG A 48 42.72 -13.17 21.32
N MET A 49 41.55 -12.95 20.73
CA MET A 49 40.28 -13.47 21.23
C MET A 49 39.30 -13.74 20.07
N PRO A 50 38.51 -14.83 20.16
CA PRO A 50 37.47 -15.09 19.19
C PRO A 50 36.40 -13.99 19.21
N CYS A 51 35.79 -13.76 18.05
CA CYS A 51 34.67 -12.84 17.85
C CYS A 51 33.50 -13.60 17.26
N ASP A 52 32.28 -13.17 17.60
CA ASP A 52 31.04 -13.79 17.12
C ASP A 52 30.75 -13.32 15.69
N ALA A 53 30.96 -12.03 15.40
CA ALA A 53 30.77 -11.48 14.06
C ALA A 53 31.84 -10.47 13.66
N ILE A 54 32.07 -10.37 12.35
CA ILE A 54 32.97 -9.43 11.71
C ILE A 54 32.23 -8.70 10.61
N ILE A 55 32.26 -7.37 10.64
CA ILE A 55 31.60 -6.49 9.67
C ILE A 55 32.69 -5.65 9.01
N ALA A 56 33.01 -5.96 7.76
CA ALA A 56 34.13 -5.37 7.05
C ALA A 56 33.69 -4.59 5.81
N ALA A 57 34.36 -3.48 5.53
CA ALA A 57 34.25 -2.79 4.25
C ALA A 57 34.79 -3.69 3.12
N TRP A 58 34.25 -3.56 1.91
CA TRP A 58 34.76 -4.31 0.75
C TRP A 58 36.25 -4.03 0.51
N ASN A 59 36.65 -2.75 0.62
CA ASN A 59 38.03 -2.31 0.58
C ASN A 59 38.46 -1.81 1.97
N CYS A 60 39.18 -2.63 2.72
CA CYS A 60 39.72 -2.24 4.03
C CYS A 60 41.10 -1.57 3.92
N ASP A 61 42.00 -2.15 3.12
CA ASP A 61 43.38 -1.71 2.92
C ASP A 61 43.94 -2.26 1.59
N GLU A 62 45.07 -1.73 1.12
CA GLU A 62 45.80 -2.18 -0.08
C GLU A 62 46.36 -3.61 0.08
N HIS A 63 46.63 -4.05 1.31
CA HIS A 63 47.25 -5.36 1.57
C HIS A 63 46.25 -6.50 1.67
N ILE A 64 45.13 -6.29 2.37
CA ILE A 64 44.09 -7.30 2.59
C ILE A 64 42.73 -6.63 2.37
N PRO A 65 42.11 -6.81 1.19
CA PRO A 65 40.76 -6.34 0.95
C PRO A 65 39.74 -7.17 1.76
N GLY A 66 38.55 -6.61 1.99
CA GLY A 66 37.53 -7.21 2.86
C GLY A 66 37.06 -8.59 2.40
N TRP A 67 36.92 -8.80 1.09
CA TRP A 67 36.56 -10.12 0.55
C TRP A 67 37.63 -11.18 0.82
N GLN A 68 38.92 -10.81 0.78
CA GLN A 68 40.01 -11.72 1.11
C GLN A 68 40.04 -12.00 2.61
N LEU A 69 39.83 -10.96 3.42
CA LEU A 69 39.71 -11.09 4.87
C LEU A 69 38.58 -12.07 5.23
N ALA A 70 37.41 -11.95 4.60
CA ALA A 70 36.28 -12.86 4.81
C ALA A 70 36.64 -14.32 4.52
N ALA A 71 37.34 -14.57 3.42
CA ALA A 71 37.79 -15.91 3.04
C ALA A 71 38.86 -16.47 4.01
N GLU A 72 39.73 -15.63 4.55
CA GLU A 72 40.73 -16.04 5.54
C GLU A 72 40.09 -16.36 6.90
N ILE A 73 39.15 -15.53 7.36
CA ILE A 73 38.42 -15.76 8.61
C ILE A 73 37.69 -17.09 8.57
N LYS A 74 36.91 -17.37 7.51
CA LYS A 74 36.14 -18.62 7.41
C LYS A 74 37.02 -19.88 7.38
N LYS A 75 38.31 -19.76 7.04
CA LYS A 75 39.28 -20.86 7.18
C LYS A 75 39.76 -21.06 8.61
N VAL A 76 39.88 -19.98 9.38
CA VAL A 76 40.37 -20.00 10.77
C VAL A 76 39.25 -20.34 11.74
N SER A 77 38.07 -19.76 11.56
CA SER A 77 36.87 -19.95 12.37
C SER A 77 35.65 -20.05 11.46
N GLN A 78 35.08 -21.24 11.34
CA GLN A 78 33.85 -21.45 10.57
C GLN A 78 32.62 -20.86 11.28
N GLU A 79 32.69 -20.76 12.60
CA GLU A 79 31.60 -20.27 13.48
C GLU A 79 31.48 -18.75 13.49
N THR A 80 32.53 -18.01 13.10
CA THR A 80 32.47 -16.54 13.09
C THR A 80 31.68 -16.05 11.90
N ASP A 81 30.69 -15.21 12.15
CA ASP A 81 29.86 -14.61 11.11
C ASP A 81 30.58 -13.47 10.41
N VAL A 82 30.42 -13.39 9.08
CA VAL A 82 31.12 -12.40 8.27
C VAL A 82 30.13 -11.66 7.39
N ILE A 83 30.15 -10.33 7.52
CA ILE A 83 29.33 -9.40 6.76
C ILE A 83 30.26 -8.45 6.01
N LEU A 84 30.09 -8.37 4.70
CA LEU A 84 30.80 -7.44 3.82
C LEU A 84 29.87 -6.30 3.41
N VAL A 85 30.39 -5.08 3.54
CA VAL A 85 29.70 -3.85 3.14
C VAL A 85 30.46 -3.20 1.99
N ALA A 86 29.86 -3.19 0.81
CA ALA A 86 30.43 -2.60 -0.39
C ALA A 86 29.85 -1.22 -0.69
N GLU A 87 30.65 -0.38 -1.33
CA GLU A 87 30.25 0.91 -1.86
C GLU A 87 29.66 0.78 -3.28
N PHE A 88 29.10 1.87 -3.80
CA PHE A 88 28.54 1.88 -5.16
C PHE A 88 29.61 1.62 -6.24
N ALA A 89 30.85 2.05 -6.00
CA ALA A 89 31.97 1.92 -6.93
C ALA A 89 32.63 0.52 -6.93
N ASP A 90 32.27 -0.34 -5.97
CA ASP A 90 32.81 -1.68 -5.87
C ASP A 90 32.18 -2.64 -6.90
N PRO A 91 32.89 -3.70 -7.30
CA PRO A 91 32.39 -4.65 -8.28
C PRO A 91 31.12 -5.34 -7.80
N ASP A 92 30.13 -5.43 -8.69
CA ASP A 92 28.93 -6.21 -8.45
C ASP A 92 29.24 -7.71 -8.49
N LEU A 93 28.87 -8.38 -7.40
CA LEU A 93 28.85 -9.84 -7.35
C LEU A 93 27.60 -10.34 -8.07
N ASP A 94 27.75 -11.36 -8.90
CA ASP A 94 26.66 -12.08 -9.52
C ASP A 94 25.88 -12.90 -8.48
N ASP A 95 24.59 -13.10 -8.74
CA ASP A 95 23.66 -13.78 -7.83
C ASP A 95 24.15 -15.20 -7.46
N GLU A 96 24.79 -15.91 -8.39
CA GLU A 96 25.37 -17.24 -8.14
C GLU A 96 26.51 -17.19 -7.11
N THR A 97 27.36 -16.16 -7.19
CA THR A 97 28.46 -15.95 -6.24
C THR A 97 27.92 -15.54 -4.87
N ILE A 98 26.87 -14.72 -4.80
CA ILE A 98 26.25 -14.33 -3.53
C ILE A 98 25.63 -15.55 -2.84
N GLU A 99 24.90 -16.40 -3.57
CA GLU A 99 24.25 -17.59 -3.01
C GLU A 99 25.24 -18.66 -2.53
N THR A 100 26.40 -18.77 -3.17
CA THR A 100 27.44 -19.74 -2.78
C THR A 100 28.47 -19.19 -1.79
N SER A 101 28.40 -17.90 -1.47
CA SER A 101 29.36 -17.24 -0.58
C SER A 101 29.10 -17.58 0.90
N PRO A 102 30.16 -17.87 1.69
CA PRO A 102 30.03 -18.13 3.12
C PRO A 102 29.90 -16.84 3.97
N PHE A 103 29.61 -15.70 3.34
CA PHE A 103 29.48 -14.39 3.97
C PHE A 103 28.27 -13.66 3.41
N ILE A 104 27.76 -12.70 4.18
CA ILE A 104 26.66 -11.83 3.77
C ILE A 104 27.21 -10.60 3.09
N TYR A 105 26.62 -10.24 1.96
CA TYR A 105 27.00 -9.07 1.18
C TYR A 105 25.92 -7.99 1.22
N PHE A 106 26.27 -6.78 1.66
CA PHE A 106 25.43 -5.59 1.59
C PHE A 106 26.08 -4.54 0.70
N ARG A 107 25.32 -4.02 -0.26
CA ARG A 107 25.72 -2.85 -1.07
C ARG A 107 25.09 -1.58 -0.50
N ARG A 108 25.86 -0.49 -0.43
CA ARG A 108 25.34 0.84 -0.10
C ARG A 108 24.68 1.48 -1.34
N PRO A 109 23.48 2.09 -1.21
CA PRO A 109 22.66 2.20 0.00
C PRO A 109 21.99 0.87 0.38
N MET A 110 22.16 0.46 1.65
CA MET A 110 21.59 -0.79 2.16
C MET A 110 20.20 -0.57 2.76
N GLN A 111 19.33 -1.57 2.66
CA GLN A 111 18.02 -1.55 3.30
C GLN A 111 18.17 -1.66 4.82
N ALA A 112 17.77 -0.62 5.55
CA ALA A 112 17.95 -0.53 7.01
C ALA A 112 17.33 -1.70 7.76
N ASP A 113 16.15 -2.14 7.35
CA ASP A 113 15.41 -3.25 7.98
C ASP A 113 16.20 -4.58 7.90
N SER A 114 16.69 -4.93 6.71
CA SER A 114 17.50 -6.13 6.50
C SER A 114 18.82 -6.07 7.26
N PHE A 115 19.45 -4.89 7.36
CA PHE A 115 20.67 -4.72 8.15
C PHE A 115 20.42 -4.91 9.66
N LEU A 116 19.35 -4.31 10.20
CA LEU A 116 18.98 -4.46 11.62
C LEU A 116 18.66 -5.92 11.98
N ARG A 117 17.96 -6.65 11.11
CA ARG A 117 17.64 -8.06 11.33
C ARG A 117 18.88 -8.94 11.36
N VAL A 118 19.83 -8.71 10.45
CA VAL A 118 21.11 -9.44 10.45
C VAL A 118 21.92 -9.12 11.71
N LEU A 119 21.89 -7.88 12.22
CA LEU A 119 22.56 -7.53 13.47
C LEU A 119 21.88 -8.15 14.71
N ASP A 120 20.54 -8.19 14.77
CA ASP A 120 19.86 -8.89 15.88
C ASP A 120 20.14 -10.40 15.83
N ALA A 121 20.20 -11.00 14.63
CA ALA A 121 20.54 -12.41 14.44
C ALA A 121 21.92 -12.80 14.99
N ILE A 122 22.92 -11.90 14.90
CA ILE A 122 24.25 -12.10 15.52
C ILE A 122 24.12 -12.23 17.05
N VAL A 123 23.25 -11.45 17.67
CA VAL A 123 23.07 -11.45 19.13
C VAL A 123 22.26 -12.65 19.60
N THR A 124 21.27 -13.08 18.81
CA THR A 124 20.43 -14.24 19.13
C THR A 124 21.07 -15.57 18.74
N GLY A 125 22.05 -15.56 17.84
CA GLY A 125 22.67 -16.76 17.27
C GLY A 125 21.79 -17.44 16.20
N ASP A 126 20.90 -16.68 15.57
CA ASP A 126 20.05 -17.15 14.47
C ASP A 126 20.79 -17.14 13.13
N ASP A 127 20.27 -17.86 12.13
CA ASP A 127 20.90 -17.91 10.80
C ASP A 127 20.84 -16.54 10.11
N LEU A 128 22.00 -15.95 9.85
CA LEU A 128 22.10 -14.62 9.27
C LEU A 128 21.63 -14.60 7.80
N PHE A 129 21.75 -15.70 7.06
CA PHE A 129 21.27 -15.77 5.67
C PHE A 129 19.74 -15.79 5.60
N GLU A 130 19.09 -16.39 6.60
CA GLU A 130 17.64 -16.27 6.76
C GLU A 130 17.25 -14.86 7.20
N ALA A 131 18.01 -14.23 8.09
CA ALA A 131 17.78 -12.87 8.54
C ALA A 131 17.97 -11.82 7.42
N GLN A 132 18.89 -12.06 6.48
CA GLN A 132 19.12 -11.17 5.33
C GLN A 132 17.95 -11.18 4.35
N LYS A 133 17.35 -12.35 4.11
CA LYS A 133 16.18 -12.45 3.23
C LYS A 133 15.07 -11.56 3.79
N PRO A 134 14.35 -10.80 2.96
CA PRO A 134 13.12 -10.16 3.43
C PRO A 134 12.27 -11.27 4.08
N PRO A 135 11.60 -11.00 5.22
CA PRO A 135 10.82 -12.03 5.88
C PRO A 135 9.91 -12.63 4.82
N ILE A 136 10.12 -13.91 4.50
CA ILE A 136 9.18 -14.64 3.66
C ILE A 136 7.91 -14.50 4.46
N VAL A 137 6.96 -13.76 3.92
CA VAL A 137 5.61 -13.66 4.45
C VAL A 137 5.01 -15.04 4.28
N THR A 138 5.45 -15.97 5.11
CA THR A 138 4.67 -17.12 5.51
C THR A 138 3.42 -16.47 6.04
N LYS A 139 2.29 -16.75 5.39
CA LYS A 139 0.95 -16.18 5.61
C LYS A 139 0.48 -16.09 7.06
N GLN A 140 1.29 -16.50 8.04
CA GLN A 140 1.01 -16.48 9.46
C GLN A 140 1.61 -15.28 10.22
N VAL A 141 2.66 -14.59 9.74
CA VAL A 141 3.26 -13.45 10.50
C VAL A 141 2.85 -12.07 9.97
N ALA A 142 2.27 -11.98 8.77
CA ALA A 142 1.49 -10.80 8.34
C ALA A 142 0.27 -10.52 9.25
N ALA A 143 -0.07 -11.44 10.16
CA ALA A 143 -1.07 -11.22 11.18
C ALA A 143 -0.60 -10.34 12.35
N ALA A 144 0.70 -10.05 12.51
CA ALA A 144 1.23 -9.28 13.63
C ALA A 144 1.56 -7.81 13.31
N GLN A 145 1.73 -7.47 12.02
CA GLN A 145 1.66 -6.10 11.53
C GLN A 145 0.77 -6.12 10.29
N GLY A 146 -0.50 -5.76 10.52
CA GLY A 146 -1.62 -6.07 9.64
C GLY A 146 -1.55 -5.39 8.28
N THR A 147 -0.92 -6.05 7.32
CA THR A 147 -1.47 -6.08 5.96
C THR A 147 -2.60 -7.10 5.97
N PRO A 148 -3.88 -6.67 6.03
CA PRO A 148 -5.01 -7.59 5.93
C PRO A 148 -4.84 -8.52 4.72
N ASP A 149 -4.81 -9.83 4.97
CA ASP A 149 -4.84 -10.84 3.91
C ASP A 149 -6.24 -10.83 3.30
N TYR A 150 -6.36 -10.07 2.21
CA TYR A 150 -7.60 -9.92 1.48
C TYR A 150 -7.85 -11.08 0.50
N GLY A 151 -7.03 -12.14 0.48
CA GLY A 151 -7.26 -13.31 -0.37
C GLY A 151 -6.70 -13.24 -1.79
N PRO A 152 -7.16 -14.09 -2.73
CA PRO A 152 -6.85 -13.98 -4.15
C PRO A 152 -7.49 -12.74 -4.78
N VAL A 153 -6.90 -12.22 -5.85
CA VAL A 153 -7.46 -11.11 -6.63
C VAL A 153 -8.56 -11.65 -7.57
N PRO A 154 -9.81 -11.17 -7.46
CA PRO A 154 -10.89 -11.55 -8.37
C PRO A 154 -10.56 -11.18 -9.81
N GLY A 155 -10.88 -12.06 -10.75
CA GLY A 155 -10.73 -11.75 -12.17
C GLY A 155 -11.75 -10.71 -12.63
N ILE A 156 -11.33 -9.77 -13.47
CA ILE A 156 -12.21 -8.81 -14.15
C ILE A 156 -12.31 -9.13 -15.65
N ASN A 157 -13.49 -8.95 -16.24
CA ASN A 157 -13.64 -9.05 -17.69
C ASN A 157 -13.02 -7.82 -18.37
N LEU A 158 -11.80 -8.01 -18.90
CA LEU A 158 -10.98 -6.97 -19.50
C LEU A 158 -11.66 -6.25 -20.68
N ASN A 159 -12.53 -6.93 -21.44
CA ASN A 159 -13.21 -6.33 -22.59
C ASN A 159 -14.27 -5.31 -22.16
N ASN A 160 -14.98 -5.59 -21.07
CA ASN A 160 -15.98 -4.66 -20.54
C ASN A 160 -15.32 -3.52 -19.78
N ALA A 161 -14.28 -3.83 -19.00
CA ALA A 161 -13.49 -2.83 -18.29
C ALA A 161 -12.83 -1.83 -19.26
N ALA A 162 -12.32 -2.31 -20.40
CA ALA A 162 -11.78 -1.48 -21.46
C ALA A 162 -12.71 -0.33 -21.88
N GLY A 163 -13.98 -0.63 -22.19
CA GLY A 163 -14.93 0.39 -22.63
C GLY A 163 -15.26 1.41 -21.54
N VAL A 164 -15.28 0.99 -20.28
CA VAL A 164 -15.44 1.90 -19.13
C VAL A 164 -14.23 2.83 -18.99
N LEU A 165 -13.02 2.31 -19.15
CA LEU A 165 -11.79 3.12 -19.10
C LEU A 165 -11.69 4.09 -20.28
N ASP A 166 -12.13 3.70 -21.47
CA ASP A 166 -12.14 4.58 -22.65
C ASP A 166 -13.09 5.78 -22.46
N MET A 167 -14.26 5.57 -21.83
CA MET A 167 -15.16 6.66 -21.46
C MET A 167 -14.53 7.58 -20.42
N LEU A 168 -13.89 7.02 -19.39
CA LEU A 168 -13.21 7.81 -18.37
C LEU A 168 -12.07 8.65 -18.96
N LEU A 169 -11.29 8.08 -19.88
CA LEU A 169 -10.21 8.80 -20.56
C LEU A 169 -10.75 10.00 -21.34
N ALA A 170 -11.89 9.83 -22.02
CA ALA A 170 -12.55 10.91 -22.75
C ALA A 170 -13.15 11.99 -21.83
N ASP A 171 -13.76 11.59 -20.71
CA ASP A 171 -14.43 12.50 -19.78
C ASP A 171 -13.45 13.37 -18.98
N VAL A 172 -12.30 12.81 -18.59
CA VAL A 172 -11.31 13.52 -17.77
C VAL A 172 -10.18 14.10 -18.62
N ASN A 173 -10.03 13.67 -19.88
CA ASN A 173 -8.99 14.12 -20.81
C ASN A 173 -7.57 13.93 -20.23
N GLY A 174 -7.33 12.77 -19.61
CA GLY A 174 -6.03 12.36 -19.11
C GLY A 174 -5.08 11.89 -20.22
N LEU A 175 -3.78 11.83 -19.94
CA LEU A 175 -2.79 11.25 -20.84
C LEU A 175 -2.95 9.74 -20.95
N ALA A 176 -3.10 9.09 -19.78
CA ALA A 176 -3.25 7.65 -19.69
C ALA A 176 -4.02 7.23 -18.45
N ILE A 177 -4.59 6.03 -18.51
CA ILE A 177 -5.29 5.37 -17.42
C ILE A 177 -4.77 3.94 -17.31
N LEU A 178 -4.40 3.55 -16.10
CA LEU A 178 -3.93 2.23 -15.73
C LEU A 178 -4.93 1.60 -14.76
N LEU A 179 -5.32 0.36 -15.02
CA LEU A 179 -6.02 -0.47 -14.05
C LEU A 179 -5.04 -1.53 -13.55
N ALA A 180 -4.78 -1.52 -12.25
CA ALA A 180 -3.84 -2.43 -11.61
C ALA A 180 -4.50 -3.21 -10.47
N THR A 181 -3.92 -4.36 -10.18
CA THR A 181 -4.27 -5.19 -9.03
C THR A 181 -3.49 -4.73 -7.80
N ARG A 182 -3.99 -5.09 -6.62
CA ARG A 182 -3.26 -4.93 -5.35
C ARG A 182 -1.98 -5.78 -5.23
N SER A 183 -1.64 -6.57 -6.24
CA SER A 183 -0.34 -7.26 -6.37
C SER A 183 0.66 -6.48 -7.24
N GLY A 184 0.28 -5.31 -7.75
CA GLY A 184 1.12 -4.49 -8.63
C GLY A 184 1.02 -4.88 -10.12
N GLU A 185 0.27 -5.93 -10.45
CA GLU A 185 0.06 -6.36 -11.83
C GLU A 185 -0.87 -5.38 -12.56
N VAL A 186 -0.40 -4.83 -13.68
CA VAL A 186 -1.17 -3.96 -14.58
C VAL A 186 -2.06 -4.83 -15.46
N LEU A 187 -3.38 -4.68 -15.34
CA LEU A 187 -4.37 -5.44 -16.10
C LEU A 187 -4.72 -4.77 -17.42
N LEU A 188 -4.90 -3.45 -17.40
CA LEU A 188 -5.28 -2.66 -18.57
C LEU A 188 -4.56 -1.32 -18.56
N GLU A 189 -4.28 -0.86 -19.77
CA GLU A 189 -3.68 0.43 -20.06
C GLU A 189 -4.46 1.08 -21.21
N ARG A 190 -4.82 2.35 -21.03
CA ARG A 190 -5.46 3.20 -22.04
C ARG A 190 -4.75 4.54 -22.13
N GLY A 191 -4.65 5.08 -23.34
CA GLY A 191 -3.98 6.35 -23.61
C GLY A 191 -2.52 6.19 -24.00
N THR A 192 -1.73 7.24 -23.78
CA THR A 192 -0.31 7.26 -24.12
C THR A 192 0.50 7.51 -22.85
N ILE A 193 1.15 6.44 -22.39
CA ILE A 193 2.16 6.52 -21.34
C ILE A 193 3.46 6.85 -22.07
N GLY A 194 4.02 8.03 -21.80
CA GLY A 194 5.26 8.50 -22.42
C GLY A 194 6.47 7.73 -21.91
N GLU A 195 7.36 8.41 -21.19
CA GLU A 195 8.61 7.82 -20.67
C GLU A 195 8.46 7.11 -19.32
N ILE A 196 7.27 7.10 -18.74
CA ILE A 196 7.02 6.51 -17.42
C ILE A 196 7.00 4.98 -17.51
N ASP A 197 7.78 4.31 -16.66
CA ASP A 197 7.63 2.88 -16.45
C ASP A 197 6.38 2.58 -15.62
N ARG A 198 5.38 2.01 -16.28
CA ARG A 198 4.10 1.62 -15.68
C ARG A 198 4.25 0.64 -14.51
N TYR A 199 5.23 -0.26 -14.55
CA TYR A 199 5.42 -1.26 -13.50
C TYR A 199 6.05 -0.61 -12.27
N ASP A 200 7.03 0.25 -12.48
CA ASP A 200 7.65 1.00 -11.38
C ASP A 200 6.62 1.91 -10.70
N LEU A 201 5.81 2.63 -11.50
CA LEU A 201 4.74 3.49 -10.98
C LEU A 201 3.72 2.70 -10.14
N THR A 202 3.21 1.56 -10.63
CA THR A 202 2.23 0.77 -9.85
C THR A 202 2.84 0.15 -8.61
N HIS A 203 4.10 -0.27 -8.66
CA HIS A 203 4.80 -0.80 -7.49
C HIS A 203 5.06 0.27 -6.42
N GLN A 204 5.40 1.50 -6.81
CA GLN A 204 5.62 2.60 -5.87
C GLN A 204 4.33 3.12 -5.22
N LEU A 205 3.21 3.10 -5.95
CA LEU A 205 1.91 3.52 -5.43
C LEU A 205 1.24 2.47 -4.54
N LEU A 206 1.66 1.21 -4.65
CA LEU A 206 1.01 0.09 -3.98
C LEU A 206 0.96 0.22 -2.45
N PRO A 207 2.03 0.61 -1.73
CA PRO A 207 1.99 0.75 -0.27
C PRO A 207 0.96 1.78 0.19
N ALA A 208 0.82 2.89 -0.54
CA ALA A 208 -0.14 3.95 -0.22
C ALA A 208 -1.59 3.50 -0.41
N VAL A 209 -1.84 2.71 -1.46
CA VAL A 209 -3.16 2.11 -1.71
C VAL A 209 -3.51 1.08 -0.64
N VAL A 210 -2.59 0.17 -0.31
CA VAL A 210 -2.83 -0.88 0.69
C VAL A 210 -3.03 -0.28 2.08
N SER A 211 -2.26 0.75 2.42
CA SER A 211 -2.43 1.49 3.68
C SER A 211 -3.81 2.16 3.75
N SER A 212 -4.30 2.76 2.66
CA SER A 212 -5.61 3.42 2.65
C SER A 212 -6.78 2.44 2.83
N LEU A 213 -6.62 1.19 2.38
CA LEU A 213 -7.62 0.14 2.61
C LEU A 213 -7.73 -0.25 4.09
N SER A 214 -6.64 -0.18 4.87
CA SER A 214 -6.68 -0.47 6.32
C SER A 214 -7.61 0.50 7.09
N LEU A 215 -7.78 1.73 6.58
CA LEU A 215 -8.68 2.73 7.18
C LEU A 215 -10.15 2.30 7.15
N ARG A 216 -10.52 1.32 6.32
CA ARG A 216 -11.88 0.78 6.27
C ARG A 216 -12.37 0.30 7.64
N GLU A 217 -11.50 -0.33 8.44
CA GLU A 217 -11.87 -0.84 9.76
C GLU A 217 -12.18 0.30 10.75
N THR A 218 -11.53 1.45 10.56
CA THR A 218 -11.69 2.62 11.43
C THR A 218 -12.85 3.51 10.98
N VAL A 219 -12.97 3.76 9.68
CA VAL A 219 -13.98 4.66 9.09
C VAL A 219 -15.33 3.95 8.94
N GLY A 220 -15.32 2.63 8.78
CA GLY A 220 -16.50 1.83 8.54
C GLY A 220 -17.02 1.91 7.10
N GLY A 221 -17.71 0.86 6.66
CA GLY A 221 -18.36 0.80 5.35
C GLY A 221 -17.44 0.43 4.19
N ASN A 222 -17.84 0.85 2.98
CA ASN A 222 -17.08 0.68 1.75
C ASN A 222 -16.27 1.95 1.52
N ILE A 223 -14.96 1.86 1.75
CA ILE A 223 -14.07 3.00 1.55
C ILE A 223 -13.73 3.15 0.07
N THR A 224 -13.89 4.36 -0.45
CA THR A 224 -13.36 4.76 -1.74
C THR A 224 -12.42 5.92 -1.48
N THR A 225 -11.14 5.73 -1.78
CA THR A 225 -10.11 6.75 -1.61
C THR A 225 -9.67 7.28 -2.96
N LEU A 226 -9.46 8.60 -3.00
CA LEU A 226 -8.84 9.32 -4.11
C LEU A 226 -7.57 9.95 -3.55
N GLN A 227 -6.42 9.56 -4.08
CA GLN A 227 -5.12 10.14 -3.77
C GLN A 227 -4.67 10.98 -4.97
N PHE A 228 -4.01 12.10 -4.70
CA PHE A 228 -3.44 12.97 -5.72
C PHE A 228 -1.97 13.19 -5.42
N TYR A 229 -1.14 12.96 -6.42
CA TYR A 229 0.30 13.20 -6.41
C TYR A 229 0.58 14.29 -7.44
N ASP A 230 1.00 15.45 -6.95
CA ASP A 230 1.40 16.60 -7.74
C ASP A 230 2.89 16.44 -8.10
N GLY A 231 3.19 16.41 -9.39
CA GLY A 231 4.54 16.19 -9.89
C GLY A 231 4.91 17.20 -10.96
N GLN A 232 6.21 17.49 -11.07
CA GLN A 232 6.71 18.50 -12.01
C GLN A 232 6.40 18.14 -13.47
N ASP A 233 6.59 16.87 -13.83
CA ASP A 233 6.35 16.39 -15.21
C ASP A 233 4.97 15.75 -15.35
N PHE A 234 4.51 15.06 -14.31
CA PHE A 234 3.27 14.31 -14.33
C PHE A 234 2.51 14.41 -13.02
N ASP A 235 1.20 14.57 -13.17
CA ASP A 235 0.23 14.53 -12.09
C ASP A 235 -0.46 13.16 -12.08
N VAL A 236 -0.50 12.50 -10.93
CA VAL A 236 -1.08 11.15 -10.81
C VAL A 236 -2.22 11.12 -9.81
N TYR A 237 -3.38 10.68 -10.27
CA TYR A 237 -4.52 10.38 -9.41
C TYR A 237 -4.66 8.88 -9.23
N VAL A 238 -4.88 8.45 -7.99
CA VAL A 238 -5.11 7.04 -7.66
C VAL A 238 -6.48 6.87 -7.02
N VAL A 239 -7.31 6.02 -7.62
CA VAL A 239 -8.66 5.71 -7.15
C VAL A 239 -8.74 4.24 -6.78
N THR A 240 -9.15 3.92 -5.56
CA THR A 240 -9.37 2.52 -5.15
C THR A 240 -10.64 1.95 -5.77
N VAL A 241 -10.57 0.73 -6.29
CA VAL A 241 -11.68 -0.02 -6.90
C VAL A 241 -11.90 -1.30 -6.08
N GLY A 242 -12.73 -1.18 -5.03
CA GLY A 242 -12.91 -2.25 -4.04
C GLY A 242 -11.64 -2.49 -3.22
N LEU A 243 -11.42 -3.74 -2.77
CA LEU A 243 -10.25 -4.13 -1.97
C LEU A 243 -9.09 -4.69 -2.80
N HIS A 244 -9.32 -4.96 -4.09
CA HIS A 244 -8.43 -5.78 -4.90
C HIS A 244 -7.81 -5.05 -6.08
N HIS A 245 -8.40 -3.94 -6.52
CA HIS A 245 -7.97 -3.21 -7.70
C HIS A 245 -7.86 -1.73 -7.38
N PHE A 246 -7.04 -1.03 -8.15
CA PHE A 246 -6.97 0.43 -8.14
C PHE A 246 -6.70 0.95 -9.53
N LEU A 247 -7.09 2.20 -9.73
CA LEU A 247 -6.98 2.91 -10.97
C LEU A 247 -5.98 4.04 -10.81
N CYS A 248 -5.03 4.18 -11.75
CA CYS A 248 -4.17 5.35 -11.85
C CYS A 248 -4.56 6.15 -13.08
N ILE A 249 -4.77 7.46 -12.92
CA ILE A 249 -5.07 8.39 -14.01
C ILE A 249 -3.91 9.38 -14.06
N LEU A 250 -3.25 9.45 -15.21
CA LEU A 250 -2.08 10.27 -15.42
C LEU A 250 -2.44 11.52 -16.21
N PHE A 251 -1.89 12.65 -15.78
CA PHE A 251 -1.96 13.93 -16.44
C PHE A 251 -0.56 14.49 -16.67
N ASP A 252 -0.52 15.42 -17.60
CA ASP A 252 0.57 16.38 -17.78
C ASP A 252 0.61 17.30 -16.54
N GLY A 253 1.79 17.57 -15.95
CA GLY A 253 1.93 18.27 -14.67
C GLY A 253 1.24 19.64 -14.60
N ASP A 254 1.07 20.33 -15.72
CA ASP A 254 0.36 21.62 -15.78
C ASP A 254 -1.17 21.51 -15.74
N LYS A 255 -1.72 20.32 -15.96
CA LYS A 255 -3.16 20.10 -16.21
C LYS A 255 -3.86 19.29 -15.13
N GLY A 256 -3.15 18.45 -14.39
CA GLY A 256 -3.76 17.51 -13.47
C GLY A 256 -4.40 18.18 -12.27
N SER A 257 -3.80 19.21 -11.67
CA SER A 257 -4.38 19.96 -10.54
C SER A 257 -5.79 20.53 -10.83
N ARG A 258 -6.06 20.95 -12.07
CA ARG A 258 -7.39 21.45 -12.50
C ARG A 258 -8.42 20.35 -12.72
N ALA A 259 -7.96 19.11 -12.87
CA ALA A 259 -8.81 17.95 -13.15
C ALA A 259 -9.41 17.32 -11.89
N LEU A 260 -9.06 17.75 -10.67
CA LEU A 260 -9.51 17.15 -9.41
C LEU A 260 -11.04 16.97 -9.34
N GLY A 261 -11.81 17.98 -9.76
CA GLY A 261 -13.28 17.90 -9.75
C GLY A 261 -13.83 16.87 -10.74
N ALA A 262 -13.23 16.78 -11.92
CA ALA A 262 -13.60 15.80 -12.93
C ALA A 262 -13.20 14.39 -12.50
N VAL A 263 -11.97 14.21 -12.02
CA VAL A 263 -11.47 12.93 -11.48
C VAL A 263 -12.32 12.46 -10.30
N SER A 264 -12.68 13.34 -9.37
CA SER A 264 -13.50 12.98 -8.21
C SER A 264 -14.87 12.46 -8.64
N ARG A 265 -15.51 13.12 -9.61
CA ARG A 265 -16.84 12.73 -10.10
C ARG A 265 -16.78 11.48 -10.99
N PHE A 266 -15.97 11.52 -12.04
CA PHE A 266 -15.92 10.47 -13.06
C PHE A 266 -15.10 9.27 -12.57
N GLY A 267 -13.99 9.49 -11.87
CA GLY A 267 -13.18 8.42 -11.30
C GLY A 267 -13.95 7.60 -10.26
N ARG A 268 -14.75 8.23 -9.40
CA ARG A 268 -15.62 7.51 -8.46
C ARG A 268 -16.71 6.71 -9.17
N ARG A 269 -17.38 7.30 -10.17
CA ARG A 269 -18.38 6.61 -10.98
C ARG A 269 -17.78 5.40 -11.71
N THR A 270 -16.61 5.57 -12.32
CA THR A 270 -15.89 4.48 -12.97
C THR A 270 -15.46 3.40 -11.98
N ALA A 271 -15.02 3.77 -10.77
CA ALA A 271 -14.74 2.78 -9.74
C ALA A 271 -15.99 1.97 -9.39
N GLU A 272 -17.16 2.61 -9.26
CA GLU A 272 -18.45 1.94 -9.02
C GLU A 272 -18.85 1.01 -10.19
N ASP A 273 -18.67 1.45 -11.44
CA ASP A 273 -18.93 0.64 -12.64
C ASP A 273 -17.99 -0.58 -12.72
N LEU A 274 -16.70 -0.40 -12.39
CA LEU A 274 -15.73 -1.50 -12.31
C LEU A 274 -16.04 -2.46 -11.16
N ILE A 275 -16.45 -1.95 -10.00
CA ILE A 275 -16.94 -2.76 -8.88
C ILE A 275 -18.16 -3.59 -9.31
N ALA A 276 -19.09 -3.01 -10.07
CA ALA A 276 -20.24 -3.73 -10.59
C ALA A 276 -19.85 -4.85 -11.56
N LEU A 277 -18.79 -4.66 -12.36
CA LEU A 277 -18.24 -5.70 -13.23
C LEU A 277 -17.57 -6.85 -12.46
N ILE A 278 -16.92 -6.56 -11.33
CA ILE A 278 -16.29 -7.56 -10.45
C ILE A 278 -17.36 -8.26 -9.59
N GLY A 279 -18.43 -7.55 -9.22
CA GLY A 279 -19.51 -8.05 -8.38
C GLY A 279 -19.15 -8.08 -6.89
N ALA A 280 -19.84 -8.94 -6.12
CA ALA A 280 -19.67 -9.03 -4.67
C ALA A 280 -18.22 -9.38 -4.24
N GLU A 281 -17.45 -10.01 -5.13
CA GLU A 281 -16.05 -10.36 -4.90
C GLU A 281 -15.13 -9.15 -4.77
N ALA A 282 -15.55 -7.96 -5.22
CA ALA A 282 -14.79 -6.72 -5.03
C ALA A 282 -14.60 -6.33 -3.56
N TRP A 283 -15.48 -6.82 -2.68
CA TRP A 283 -15.53 -6.46 -1.26
C TRP A 283 -15.31 -7.65 -0.31
N LEU A 284 -15.17 -8.86 -0.86
CA LEU A 284 -14.98 -10.07 -0.06
C LEU A 284 -13.50 -10.28 0.21
N MET A 285 -13.16 -10.42 1.49
CA MET A 285 -11.90 -11.06 1.88
C MET A 285 -12.03 -12.56 1.58
N ILE A 286 -11.68 -12.97 0.36
CA ILE A 286 -11.80 -14.37 -0.05
C ILE A 286 -10.62 -15.13 0.56
N ARG A 287 -10.81 -15.74 1.73
CA ARG A 287 -9.80 -16.68 2.24
C ARG A 287 -9.60 -17.79 1.20
N PRO A 288 -8.35 -18.19 0.90
CA PRO A 288 -8.04 -19.12 -0.19
C PRO A 288 -8.81 -20.46 -0.08
N GLU A 289 -9.14 -20.89 1.14
CA GLU A 289 -9.95 -22.09 1.42
C GLU A 289 -11.36 -22.05 0.79
N MET A 290 -11.95 -20.86 0.59
CA MET A 290 -13.30 -20.72 0.04
C MET A 290 -13.37 -20.81 -1.49
N LEU A 291 -12.24 -20.60 -2.19
CA LEU A 291 -12.17 -20.69 -3.65
C LEU A 291 -12.08 -22.14 -4.13
N GLU A 292 -11.41 -23.01 -3.37
CA GLU A 292 -11.34 -24.44 -3.66
C GLU A 292 -12.71 -25.13 -3.56
N GLU A 293 -13.56 -24.69 -2.63
CA GLU A 293 -14.91 -25.25 -2.45
C GLU A 293 -15.89 -24.83 -3.56
N ARG A 294 -15.67 -23.68 -4.19
CA ARG A 294 -16.49 -23.18 -5.32
C ARG A 294 -16.07 -23.71 -6.69
N GLN A 295 -14.78 -23.99 -6.88
CA GLN A 295 -14.27 -24.62 -8.11
C GLN A 295 -14.45 -26.14 -8.12
N ALA A 296 -14.79 -26.74 -6.98
CA ALA A 296 -15.17 -28.14 -6.93
C ALA A 296 -16.47 -28.36 -7.75
N PRO A 297 -16.46 -29.28 -8.74
CA PRO A 297 -17.70 -29.67 -9.39
C PRO A 297 -18.69 -30.18 -8.32
N PRO A 298 -19.99 -29.83 -8.42
CA PRO A 298 -20.95 -30.27 -7.43
C PRO A 298 -20.88 -31.79 -7.29
N PRO A 299 -20.78 -32.33 -6.05
CA PRO A 299 -20.65 -33.76 -5.85
C PRO A 299 -21.82 -34.45 -6.58
N PRO A 300 -21.57 -35.54 -7.31
CA PRO A 300 -22.63 -36.21 -8.07
C PRO A 300 -23.75 -36.56 -7.11
N GLN A 301 -24.90 -35.89 -7.25
CA GLN A 301 -26.07 -36.15 -6.43
C GLN A 301 -26.40 -37.63 -6.61
N ARG A 302 -26.06 -38.44 -5.60
CA ARG A 302 -26.49 -39.83 -5.51
C ARG A 302 -28.01 -39.77 -5.55
N ARG A 303 -28.57 -40.12 -6.72
CA ARG A 303 -29.99 -40.41 -6.88
C ARG A 303 -30.33 -41.50 -5.87
N THR A 304 -30.82 -41.09 -4.70
CA THR A 304 -31.44 -41.99 -3.75
C THR A 304 -32.64 -42.59 -4.46
N ARG A 305 -32.49 -43.85 -4.88
CA ARG A 305 -33.60 -44.68 -5.33
C ARG A 305 -34.65 -44.63 -4.24
N ARG A 306 -35.78 -43.97 -4.53
CA ARG A 306 -37.00 -44.11 -3.74
C ARG A 306 -37.34 -45.60 -3.66
N PRO A 307 -37.49 -46.20 -2.47
CA PRO A 307 -38.04 -47.53 -2.35
C PRO A 307 -39.52 -47.49 -2.76
N ALA A 308 -39.90 -48.44 -3.62
CA ALA A 308 -41.28 -48.65 -4.05
C ALA A 308 -42.15 -48.97 -2.84
N THR A 309 -43.07 -48.06 -2.52
CA THR A 309 -44.10 -48.28 -1.50
C THR A 309 -45.29 -48.97 -2.16
N GLY A 310 -45.77 -50.04 -1.50
CA GLY A 310 -46.85 -50.91 -1.95
C GLY A 310 -48.25 -50.27 -1.96
N PRO A 311 -49.30 -51.08 -2.17
CA PRO A 311 -50.63 -50.59 -2.57
C PRO A 311 -51.34 -49.82 -1.44
N LEU A 312 -52.01 -48.75 -1.83
CA LEU A 312 -52.85 -47.91 -0.96
C LEU A 312 -54.11 -48.66 -0.48
N PRO A 313 -54.50 -48.53 0.80
CA PRO A 313 -55.82 -48.94 1.28
C PRO A 313 -56.93 -47.93 0.87
N PRO A 314 -58.21 -48.33 0.95
CA PRO A 314 -59.33 -47.57 0.40
C PRO A 314 -59.63 -46.28 1.18
N ILE A 315 -60.05 -45.26 0.45
CA ILE A 315 -60.44 -43.93 0.94
C ILE A 315 -61.82 -44.04 1.61
N GLU A 316 -61.89 -43.79 2.91
CA GLU A 316 -63.14 -43.45 3.62
C GLU A 316 -63.38 -41.93 3.55
N GLU A 317 -64.67 -41.59 3.56
CA GLU A 317 -65.29 -40.34 3.14
C GLU A 317 -64.78 -39.07 3.85
N ILE A 318 -64.46 -38.04 3.07
CA ILE A 318 -64.25 -36.67 3.53
C ILE A 318 -65.61 -35.95 3.48
N PRO A 319 -66.08 -35.30 4.57
CA PRO A 319 -67.29 -34.48 4.53
C PRO A 319 -67.13 -33.24 3.65
N GLU A 320 -68.16 -32.99 2.84
CA GLU A 320 -68.37 -31.80 2.01
C GLU A 320 -68.27 -30.50 2.82
N LEU A 321 -67.48 -29.55 2.31
CA LEU A 321 -67.65 -28.12 2.59
C LEU A 321 -68.07 -27.44 1.28
N GLU A 322 -69.24 -26.80 1.35
CA GLU A 322 -69.93 -26.14 0.24
C GLU A 322 -69.17 -24.92 -0.34
N PRO A 323 -69.45 -24.56 -1.61
CA PRO A 323 -68.63 -23.67 -2.40
C PRO A 323 -69.03 -22.20 -2.24
N SER A 324 -68.03 -21.31 -2.14
CA SER A 324 -68.23 -19.86 -2.27
C SER A 324 -67.44 -19.31 -3.48
N ASN A 325 -68.17 -19.22 -4.59
CA ASN A 325 -68.13 -18.20 -5.65
C ASN A 325 -66.80 -17.51 -5.99
N LEU A 326 -66.20 -17.99 -7.09
CA LEU A 326 -65.32 -17.22 -7.96
C LEU A 326 -65.98 -15.91 -8.41
N LYS A 327 -65.34 -14.78 -8.14
CA LYS A 327 -65.28 -13.65 -9.07
C LYS A 327 -63.82 -13.29 -9.29
N THR A 328 -63.42 -13.46 -10.54
CA THR A 328 -62.25 -12.88 -11.20
C THR A 328 -62.17 -11.38 -10.95
N LEU A 329 -61.06 -10.93 -10.37
CA LEU A 329 -60.47 -9.62 -10.62
C LEU A 329 -58.99 -9.69 -10.25
N THR A 330 -58.16 -9.49 -11.27
CA THR A 330 -56.77 -9.00 -11.21
C THR A 330 -56.46 -8.24 -9.93
N GLN A 331 -55.48 -8.73 -9.17
CA GLN A 331 -54.89 -7.96 -8.08
C GLN A 331 -53.39 -7.82 -8.34
N GLU A 332 -53.01 -6.57 -8.48
CA GLU A 332 -51.66 -6.03 -8.55
C GLU A 332 -50.82 -6.58 -7.40
N VAL A 333 -49.55 -6.83 -7.68
CA VAL A 333 -48.56 -7.15 -6.65
C VAL A 333 -48.39 -5.89 -5.81
N GLU A 334 -48.92 -5.93 -4.58
CA GLU A 334 -48.64 -4.97 -3.52
C GLU A 334 -47.13 -4.94 -3.29
N VAL A 335 -46.53 -3.82 -3.71
CA VAL A 335 -45.23 -3.37 -3.24
C VAL A 335 -45.41 -3.07 -1.75
N VAL A 336 -44.69 -3.80 -0.90
CA VAL A 336 -44.51 -3.40 0.49
C VAL A 336 -43.69 -2.11 0.46
N GLU A 337 -44.36 -0.95 0.52
CA GLU A 337 -43.74 0.32 0.86
C GLU A 337 -43.25 0.21 2.31
N GLU A 338 -41.94 0.10 2.49
CA GLU A 338 -41.30 0.38 3.77
C GLU A 338 -41.55 1.85 4.12
N GLU A 339 -42.23 2.07 5.24
CA GLU A 339 -42.42 3.41 5.80
C GLU A 339 -41.05 4.07 6.01
N PRO A 340 -40.82 5.31 5.53
CA PRO A 340 -39.59 6.02 5.83
C PRO A 340 -39.52 6.28 7.34
N GLN A 341 -38.47 5.75 7.99
CA GLN A 341 -38.13 6.09 9.36
C GLN A 341 -38.01 7.62 9.47
N LYS A 342 -38.99 8.24 10.13
CA LYS A 342 -38.92 9.64 10.55
C LYS A 342 -37.79 9.77 11.56
N VAL A 343 -36.70 10.39 11.13
CA VAL A 343 -35.67 10.89 12.03
C VAL A 343 -36.28 12.08 12.78
N GLU A 344 -36.48 11.94 14.09
CA GLU A 344 -36.90 13.07 14.92
C GLU A 344 -35.75 14.08 14.99
N ALA A 345 -36.07 15.35 14.70
CA ALA A 345 -35.12 16.45 14.79
C ALA A 345 -34.70 16.64 16.26
N ILE A 346 -33.41 16.80 16.49
CA ILE A 346 -32.89 17.18 17.80
C ILE A 346 -33.25 18.66 18.00
N ASP A 347 -34.30 18.93 18.77
CA ASP A 347 -34.59 20.28 19.25
C ASP A 347 -33.51 20.67 20.28
N ASN A 348 -32.78 21.75 19.97
CA ASN A 348 -31.71 22.40 20.76
C ASN A 348 -30.28 21.87 20.55
N LEU A 349 -29.81 21.88 19.29
CA LEU A 349 -28.39 22.05 19.01
C LEU A 349 -28.06 23.56 19.09
N ASP A 350 -27.42 23.96 20.18
CA ASP A 350 -26.95 25.33 20.41
C ASP A 350 -25.63 25.54 19.65
N PHE A 351 -25.74 26.11 18.44
CA PHE A 351 -24.60 26.39 17.57
C PHE A 351 -23.68 27.48 18.12
N ASP A 352 -24.15 28.30 19.05
CA ASP A 352 -23.37 29.42 19.59
C ASP A 352 -22.28 28.96 20.58
N MET A 353 -22.41 27.76 21.18
CA MET A 353 -21.31 27.18 21.98
C MET A 353 -20.15 26.66 21.12
N LEU A 354 -20.40 26.23 19.88
CA LEU A 354 -19.38 25.61 19.04
C LEU A 354 -18.37 26.61 18.46
N PHE A 355 -18.76 27.89 18.35
CA PHE A 355 -17.95 28.96 17.78
C PHE A 355 -17.46 29.99 18.82
N SER A 356 -17.71 29.77 20.12
CA SER A 356 -17.33 30.70 21.18
C SER A 356 -15.88 30.56 21.69
N VAL A 357 -15.04 29.73 21.05
CA VAL A 357 -13.60 29.70 21.35
C VAL A 357 -12.94 30.92 20.71
N SER A 358 -12.84 31.97 21.51
CA SER A 358 -12.16 33.22 21.17
C SER A 358 -10.67 32.97 20.94
N VAL A 359 -10.22 33.05 19.69
CA VAL A 359 -8.81 33.29 19.35
C VAL A 359 -8.66 34.79 19.21
N ASP A 360 -8.21 35.43 20.30
CA ASP A 360 -7.95 36.85 20.37
C ASP A 360 -6.70 37.19 19.52
N GLY A 361 -6.89 37.95 18.45
CA GLY A 361 -5.81 38.49 17.61
C GLY A 361 -5.93 38.18 16.12
N GLY A 362 -6.84 38.87 15.41
CA GLY A 362 -6.95 38.73 13.96
C GLY A 362 -7.97 39.64 13.27
N ASP A 363 -8.20 40.85 13.76
CA ASP A 363 -9.19 41.77 13.18
C ASP A 363 -8.70 42.54 11.94
N ASP A 364 -7.46 42.34 11.48
CA ASP A 364 -6.91 43.06 10.30
C ASP A 364 -6.82 42.20 9.01
N LEU A 365 -7.33 40.96 9.02
CA LEU A 365 -7.16 40.02 7.89
C LEU A 365 -8.42 39.77 7.04
N PHE A 366 -9.57 40.32 7.45
CA PHE A 366 -10.86 40.02 6.81
C PHE A 366 -11.56 41.25 6.21
N ASP A 367 -11.06 42.47 6.43
CA ASP A 367 -11.61 43.68 5.79
C ASP A 367 -11.30 43.74 4.27
N ASP A 368 -10.29 43.01 3.80
CA ASP A 368 -9.92 42.95 2.37
C ASP A 368 -10.83 42.06 1.52
N PHE A 369 -11.68 41.23 2.15
CA PHE A 369 -12.55 40.30 1.41
C PHE A 369 -13.76 41.00 0.78
N ASP A 370 -14.29 42.05 1.40
CA ASP A 370 -15.38 42.84 0.84
C ASP A 370 -14.91 43.71 -0.34
N ALA A 371 -13.66 44.22 -0.27
CA ALA A 371 -13.03 44.94 -1.38
C ALA A 371 -12.77 44.03 -2.60
N LEU A 372 -12.34 42.79 -2.36
CA LEU A 372 -12.17 41.77 -3.41
C LEU A 372 -13.52 41.28 -3.99
N ALA A 373 -14.56 41.23 -3.17
CA ALA A 373 -15.91 40.86 -3.60
C ALA A 373 -16.58 41.94 -4.47
N GLU A 374 -16.28 43.24 -4.26
CA GLU A 374 -16.71 44.30 -5.18
C GLU A 374 -15.95 44.25 -6.52
N LEU A 375 -14.69 43.85 -6.53
CA LEU A 375 -13.90 43.73 -7.77
C LEU A 375 -14.38 42.58 -8.68
N ALA A 376 -14.94 41.51 -8.08
CA ALA A 376 -15.52 40.38 -8.80
C ALA A 376 -16.94 40.65 -9.36
N ARG A 377 -17.61 41.72 -8.91
CA ARG A 377 -18.94 42.09 -9.40
C ARG A 377 -18.94 43.00 -10.63
N ASP A 378 -17.78 43.54 -11.03
CA ASP A 378 -17.64 44.42 -12.19
C ASP A 378 -17.00 43.70 -13.41
N GLU A 379 -17.53 42.52 -13.75
CA GLU A 379 -17.20 41.74 -14.98
C GLU A 379 -17.75 42.41 -16.27
N GLY A 380 -17.47 43.70 -16.45
CA GLY A 380 -17.95 44.49 -17.58
C GLY A 380 -16.87 44.97 -18.56
N ARG A 381 -15.59 45.05 -18.18
CA ARG A 381 -14.55 45.61 -19.06
C ARG A 381 -13.21 44.90 -18.95
N LYS A 382 -12.78 44.33 -20.08
CA LYS A 382 -11.43 43.83 -20.32
C LYS A 382 -10.37 44.88 -19.94
N GLY A 383 -9.55 44.51 -18.96
CA GLY A 383 -8.11 44.76 -18.89
C GLY A 383 -7.65 46.22 -19.01
N THR A 384 -7.48 46.88 -17.88
CA THR A 384 -6.32 47.73 -17.53
C THR A 384 -6.54 48.27 -16.12
N LEU A 385 -5.72 47.82 -15.16
CA LEU A 385 -5.68 48.46 -13.83
C LEU A 385 -5.17 49.88 -14.01
N THR A 386 -5.85 50.85 -13.41
CA THR A 386 -5.35 52.23 -13.37
C THR A 386 -4.20 52.35 -12.36
N ALA A 387 -3.26 53.27 -12.60
CA ALA A 387 -2.07 53.42 -11.76
C ALA A 387 -2.40 53.75 -10.29
N ASP A 388 -3.55 54.39 -10.04
CA ASP A 388 -4.02 54.70 -8.70
C ASP A 388 -4.59 53.46 -8.00
N GLN A 389 -5.32 52.60 -8.72
CA GLN A 389 -5.77 51.29 -8.18
C GLN A 389 -4.60 50.34 -7.87
N ALA A 390 -3.52 50.41 -8.65
CA ALA A 390 -2.32 49.62 -8.39
C ALA A 390 -1.54 50.08 -7.14
N ARG A 391 -1.60 51.38 -6.79
CA ARG A 391 -1.05 51.89 -5.52
C ARG A 391 -1.91 51.49 -4.32
N GLU A 392 -3.23 51.52 -4.49
CA GLU A 392 -4.17 51.14 -3.42
C GLU A 392 -4.06 49.64 -3.06
N LEU A 393 -3.73 48.80 -4.04
CA LEU A 393 -3.44 47.37 -3.85
C LEU A 393 -1.98 47.08 -3.42
N GLY A 394 -1.16 48.11 -3.15
CA GLY A 394 0.22 47.94 -2.69
C GLY A 394 1.17 47.33 -3.74
N LEU A 395 0.79 47.28 -5.01
CA LEU A 395 1.60 46.75 -6.12
C LEU A 395 2.63 47.77 -6.64
N LEU A 396 2.48 49.05 -6.26
CA LEU A 396 3.42 50.12 -6.53
C LEU A 396 3.72 50.87 -5.24
N ASP A 397 5.00 50.95 -4.87
CA ASP A 397 5.46 51.83 -3.80
C ASP A 397 5.25 53.30 -4.19
N SER A 398 4.83 54.11 -3.21
CA SER A 398 4.40 55.51 -3.35
C SER A 398 5.40 56.43 -4.06
#